data_AF-A0AAV5CAQ7-F1
#
_entry.id   AF-A0AAV5CAQ7-F1
#
_cell.length_a   1.000
_cell.length_b   1.000
_cell.length_c   1.000
_cell.angle_alpha   90.00
_cell.angle_beta   90.00
_cell.angle_gamma   90.00
#
_symmetry.space_group_name_H-M   'P 1'
#
loop_
_entity.id
_entity.type
_entity.pdbx_description
1 polymer ?
#
loop_
_entity_poly.entity_id
_entity_poly.type
_entity_poly.pdbx_seq_one_letter_code
_entity_poly.pdbx_strand_id
1 'polypeptide(L)'
;MATKEQLEAEKKEVVATKEQLEAAKEQLIQVVRHQDEQQRALDSVECQPSMRQTRSTAEREMGVVGGNALKAQHFGQQIPGHCDELDVLRGVLIKEFMQLDSGGRILGVKEMGRLKRKPLDEACAAKLPPKEAKKTASKLYTTWENLLKNPSWKPFKTVVAGDDHHKSILLNEDIDVDDDKLQELKRTWGEGAHNTLVRALVEMSEYKSLGNRTITYELWNFKAGRKATTIECVEYMSNQAKQLSAARRRKTCR
;
A
#
# COMPACT_ATOMS: atom_id res chain seq x y z
N MET A 1 -7.94 8.45 -51.54
CA MET A 1 -9.36 8.44 -51.18
C MET A 1 -9.72 6.99 -50.89
N ALA A 2 -9.79 6.58 -49.61
CA ALA A 2 -10.20 5.22 -49.27
C ALA A 2 -11.61 4.98 -49.81
N THR A 3 -11.83 3.85 -50.49
CA THR A 3 -13.13 3.56 -51.09
C THR A 3 -14.16 3.32 -49.99
N LYS A 4 -15.43 3.64 -50.27
CA LYS A 4 -16.54 3.47 -49.31
C LYS A 4 -16.59 2.05 -48.71
N GLU A 5 -16.21 1.05 -49.50
CA GLU A 5 -16.09 -0.35 -49.06
C GLU A 5 -14.96 -0.60 -48.07
N GLN A 6 -13.79 0.03 -48.23
CA GLN A 6 -12.68 -0.11 -47.27
C GLN A 6 -13.07 0.45 -45.90
N LEU A 7 -13.76 1.61 -45.88
CA LEU A 7 -14.24 2.20 -44.64
C LEU A 7 -15.33 1.35 -43.96
N GLU A 8 -16.14 0.62 -44.74
CA GLU A 8 -17.18 -0.25 -44.22
C GLU A 8 -16.61 -1.57 -43.65
N ALA A 9 -15.56 -2.11 -44.28
CA ALA A 9 -14.83 -3.26 -43.76
C ALA A 9 -14.13 -2.94 -42.43
N GLU A 10 -13.43 -1.80 -42.36
CA GLU A 10 -12.72 -1.37 -41.15
C GLU A 10 -13.71 -1.09 -39.99
N LYS A 11 -14.88 -0.54 -40.28
CA LYS A 11 -15.96 -0.37 -39.28
C LYS A 11 -16.47 -1.70 -38.74
N LYS A 12 -16.64 -2.71 -39.58
CA LYS A 12 -17.08 -4.05 -39.15
C LYS A 12 -16.02 -4.72 -38.27
N GLU A 13 -14.74 -4.54 -38.58
CA GLU A 13 -13.63 -5.06 -37.77
C GLU A 13 -13.54 -4.36 -36.40
N VAL A 14 -13.75 -3.04 -36.35
CA VAL A 14 -13.81 -2.29 -35.08
C VAL A 14 -15.01 -2.72 -34.21
N VAL A 15 -16.14 -3.07 -34.80
CA VAL A 15 -17.30 -3.59 -34.05
C VAL A 15 -17.01 -4.99 -33.50
N ALA A 16 -16.44 -5.88 -34.32
CA ALA A 16 -16.09 -7.23 -33.90
C ALA A 16 -15.05 -7.23 -32.76
N THR A 17 -14.01 -6.38 -32.86
CA THR A 17 -13.01 -6.25 -31.79
C THR A 17 -13.59 -5.65 -30.51
N LYS A 18 -14.57 -4.74 -30.62
CA LYS A 18 -15.29 -4.22 -29.46
C LYS A 18 -16.14 -5.30 -28.78
N GLU A 19 -16.82 -6.15 -29.53
CA GLU A 19 -17.61 -7.26 -28.99
C GLU A 19 -16.72 -8.29 -28.29
N GLN A 20 -15.56 -8.63 -28.89
CA GLN A 20 -14.57 -9.49 -28.26
C GLN A 20 -14.04 -8.89 -26.95
N LEU A 21 -13.80 -7.58 -26.90
CA LEU A 21 -13.36 -6.89 -25.69
C LEU A 21 -14.42 -6.91 -24.59
N GLU A 22 -15.70 -6.71 -24.92
CA GLU A 22 -16.78 -6.81 -23.92
C GLU A 22 -16.96 -8.25 -23.41
N ALA A 23 -16.83 -9.26 -24.28
CA ALA A 23 -16.84 -10.66 -23.85
C ALA A 23 -15.66 -10.99 -22.91
N ALA A 24 -14.46 -10.48 -23.20
CA ALA A 24 -13.29 -10.67 -22.35
C ALA A 24 -13.45 -9.98 -20.98
N LYS A 25 -14.08 -8.80 -20.93
CA LYS A 25 -14.39 -8.12 -19.66
C LYS A 25 -15.36 -8.92 -18.81
N GLU A 26 -16.42 -9.48 -19.42
CA GLU A 26 -17.41 -10.26 -18.68
C GLU A 26 -16.79 -11.53 -18.09
N GLN A 27 -15.90 -12.19 -18.84
CA GLN A 27 -15.11 -13.33 -18.33
C GLN A 27 -14.24 -12.94 -17.13
N LEU A 28 -13.56 -11.78 -17.19
CA LEU A 28 -12.75 -11.30 -16.08
C LEU A 28 -13.59 -11.01 -14.83
N ILE A 29 -14.78 -10.42 -14.99
CA ILE A 29 -15.71 -10.18 -13.88
C ILE A 29 -16.12 -11.51 -13.22
N GLN A 30 -16.38 -12.56 -14.00
CA GLN A 30 -16.70 -13.87 -13.46
C GLN A 30 -15.53 -14.49 -12.68
N VAL A 31 -14.30 -14.38 -13.20
CA VAL A 31 -13.10 -14.86 -12.50
C VAL A 31 -12.92 -14.14 -11.17
N VAL A 32 -13.06 -12.81 -11.15
CA VAL A 32 -12.93 -12.01 -9.92
C VAL A 32 -14.02 -12.37 -8.91
N ARG A 33 -15.26 -12.58 -9.35
CA ARG A 33 -16.36 -13.02 -8.47
C ARG A 33 -16.08 -14.39 -7.85
N HIS A 34 -15.59 -15.34 -8.66
CA HIS A 34 -15.25 -16.67 -8.15
C HIS A 34 -14.09 -16.64 -7.15
N GLN A 35 -13.13 -15.74 -7.36
CA GLN A 35 -12.00 -15.55 -6.46
C GLN A 35 -12.43 -14.91 -5.13
N ASP A 36 -13.39 -13.98 -5.14
CA ASP A 36 -13.99 -13.40 -3.93
C ASP A 36 -14.81 -14.44 -3.14
N GLU A 37 -15.53 -15.32 -3.84
CA GLU A 37 -16.23 -16.46 -3.22
C GLU A 37 -15.27 -17.46 -2.57
N GLN A 38 -14.14 -17.75 -3.22
CA GLN A 38 -13.08 -18.61 -2.65
C GLN A 38 -12.41 -17.95 -1.43
N GLN A 39 -12.17 -16.64 -1.47
CA GLN A 39 -11.58 -15.91 -0.34
C GLN A 39 -12.54 -15.89 0.86
N ARG A 40 -13.85 -15.65 0.65
CA ARG A 40 -14.86 -15.72 1.72
C ARG A 40 -15.00 -17.13 2.31
N ALA A 41 -14.81 -18.17 1.51
CA ALA A 41 -14.82 -19.56 1.99
C ALA A 41 -13.60 -19.87 2.87
N LEU A 42 -12.42 -19.36 2.52
CA LEU A 42 -11.20 -19.46 3.34
C LEU A 42 -11.35 -18.71 4.68
N ASP A 43 -11.85 -17.49 4.65
CA ASP A 43 -12.04 -16.67 5.86
C ASP A 43 -13.10 -17.28 6.81
N SER A 44 -14.05 -18.06 6.28
CA SER A 44 -15.07 -18.80 7.06
C SER A 44 -14.53 -20.07 7.74
N VAL A 45 -13.50 -20.71 7.16
CA VAL A 45 -12.81 -21.86 7.76
C VAL A 45 -11.89 -21.44 8.90
N GLU A 46 -11.30 -20.24 8.82
CA GLU A 46 -10.39 -19.71 9.83
C GLU A 46 -11.11 -19.18 11.10
N CYS A 47 -12.42 -18.89 11.00
CA CYS A 47 -13.26 -18.41 12.10
C CYS A 47 -14.02 -19.51 12.91
N GLN A 48 -13.67 -20.80 12.79
CA GLN A 48 -14.18 -21.80 13.74
C GLN A 48 -13.23 -21.96 14.94
N PRO A 49 -13.62 -21.55 16.17
CA PRO A 49 -12.92 -21.98 17.37
C PRO A 49 -13.19 -23.48 17.56
N SER A 50 -12.19 -24.31 17.23
CA SER A 50 -12.22 -25.76 17.45
C SER A 50 -12.39 -26.06 18.94
N MET A 51 -13.60 -26.42 19.34
CA MET A 51 -13.87 -27.07 20.62
C MET A 51 -13.10 -28.40 20.69
N ARG A 52 -12.12 -28.47 21.59
CA ARG A 52 -11.63 -29.74 22.12
C ARG A 52 -12.66 -30.33 23.08
N GLN A 53 -13.24 -31.48 22.71
CA GLN A 53 -13.51 -32.50 23.72
C GLN A 53 -13.49 -33.92 23.13
N THR A 54 -12.83 -34.80 23.89
CA THR A 54 -12.78 -36.27 23.81
C THR A 54 -11.83 -36.89 22.77
N ARG A 55 -10.68 -37.37 23.24
CA ARG A 55 -10.52 -38.80 23.59
C ARG A 55 -9.16 -39.02 24.28
N SER A 56 -9.21 -39.21 25.60
CA SER A 56 -8.17 -39.90 26.36
C SER A 56 -8.20 -41.40 26.03
N THR A 57 -7.10 -42.09 26.38
CA THR A 57 -6.84 -43.54 26.38
C THR A 57 -6.30 -44.14 25.08
N ALA A 58 -4.97 -44.21 24.97
CA ALA A 58 -4.24 -45.49 25.00
C ALA A 58 -2.73 -45.20 24.97
N GLU A 59 -2.09 -45.37 26.13
CA GLU A 59 -0.65 -45.60 26.26
C GLU A 59 -0.31 -47.05 25.86
N ARG A 60 1.00 -47.28 25.67
CA ARG A 60 1.75 -48.55 25.46
C ARG A 60 1.84 -49.02 24.01
N GLU A 61 2.98 -49.46 23.49
CA GLU A 61 4.34 -49.67 23.97
C GLU A 61 5.24 -49.95 22.75
N MET A 62 6.53 -49.59 22.83
CA MET A 62 7.74 -50.16 22.20
C MET A 62 7.80 -50.57 20.71
N GLY A 63 8.92 -50.19 20.06
CA GLY A 63 9.52 -51.01 19.00
C GLY A 63 10.34 -50.23 17.97
N VAL A 64 11.67 -50.24 18.11
CA VAL A 64 12.63 -49.84 17.08
C VAL A 64 12.73 -50.96 16.03
N VAL A 65 12.67 -50.61 14.73
CA VAL A 65 13.58 -51.01 13.62
C VAL A 65 12.89 -50.78 12.26
N GLY A 66 13.58 -50.00 11.42
CA GLY A 66 13.78 -50.23 9.98
C GLY A 66 12.59 -50.40 9.03
N GLY A 67 12.38 -49.42 8.15
CA GLY A 67 11.58 -49.62 6.94
C GLY A 67 11.25 -48.31 6.21
N ASN A 68 11.87 -48.10 5.05
CA ASN A 68 11.71 -46.93 4.20
C ASN A 68 10.25 -46.76 3.73
N ALA A 69 9.64 -45.59 3.96
CA ALA A 69 8.44 -45.15 3.24
C ALA A 69 8.29 -43.62 3.28
N LEU A 70 8.49 -43.01 2.11
CA LEU A 70 7.86 -41.78 1.62
C LEU A 70 7.73 -40.60 2.61
N LYS A 71 8.75 -39.72 2.62
CA LYS A 71 8.55 -38.33 3.03
C LYS A 71 7.67 -37.64 1.97
N ALA A 72 6.35 -37.66 2.16
CA ALA A 72 5.47 -36.69 1.54
C ALA A 72 5.67 -35.35 2.25
N GLN A 73 6.68 -34.61 1.78
CA GLN A 73 6.84 -33.21 2.08
C GLN A 73 5.68 -32.49 1.39
N HIS A 74 4.57 -32.26 2.09
CA HIS A 74 3.58 -31.27 1.67
C HIS A 74 4.21 -29.89 1.89
N PHE A 75 5.14 -29.53 1.01
CA PHE A 75 5.23 -28.14 0.57
C PHE A 75 3.87 -27.85 -0.03
N GLY A 76 3.08 -27.01 0.63
CA GLY A 76 2.03 -26.30 -0.07
C GLY A 76 2.70 -25.60 -1.25
N GLN A 77 2.53 -26.18 -2.44
CA GLN A 77 2.80 -25.48 -3.70
C GLN A 77 1.87 -24.28 -3.69
N GLN A 78 2.34 -23.16 -3.15
CA GLN A 78 1.90 -21.86 -3.60
C GLN A 78 2.13 -21.86 -5.11
N ILE A 79 1.06 -21.72 -5.88
CA ILE A 79 1.11 -21.50 -7.32
C ILE A 79 1.90 -20.20 -7.53
N PRO A 80 3.16 -20.24 -8.01
CA PRO A 80 3.94 -19.03 -8.23
C PRO A 80 3.52 -18.48 -9.60
N GLY A 81 2.91 -17.29 -9.62
CA GLY A 81 2.68 -16.59 -10.89
C GLY A 81 1.52 -15.59 -10.93
N HIS A 82 0.56 -15.64 -10.00
CA HIS A 82 -0.59 -14.70 -10.04
C HIS A 82 -0.36 -13.40 -9.24
N CYS A 83 0.50 -13.42 -8.22
CA CYS A 83 0.82 -12.23 -7.42
C CYS A 83 1.71 -11.23 -8.19
N ASP A 84 2.63 -11.75 -9.01
CA ASP A 84 3.67 -10.96 -9.64
C ASP A 84 3.12 -9.97 -10.67
N GLU A 85 2.09 -10.35 -11.44
CA GLU A 85 1.51 -9.46 -12.46
C GLU A 85 0.79 -8.25 -11.85
N LEU A 86 0.09 -8.45 -10.72
CA LEU A 86 -0.59 -7.35 -10.01
C LEU A 86 0.41 -6.40 -9.36
N ASP A 87 1.49 -6.94 -8.80
CA ASP A 87 2.57 -6.13 -8.22
C ASP A 87 3.34 -5.37 -9.31
N VAL A 88 3.62 -6.01 -10.46
CA VAL A 88 4.19 -5.36 -11.64
C VAL A 88 3.27 -4.25 -12.15
N LEU A 89 1.98 -4.53 -12.30
CA LEU A 89 0.99 -3.54 -12.72
C LEU A 89 0.92 -2.37 -11.74
N ARG A 90 0.96 -2.63 -10.44
CA ARG A 90 1.00 -1.59 -9.41
C ARG A 90 2.25 -0.72 -9.55
N GLY A 91 3.41 -1.34 -9.77
CA GLY A 91 4.67 -0.64 -10.04
C GLY A 91 4.61 0.25 -11.28
N VAL A 92 4.04 -0.26 -12.38
CA VAL A 92 3.82 0.52 -13.61
C VAL A 92 2.90 1.71 -13.33
N LEU A 93 1.78 1.49 -12.65
CA LEU A 93 0.84 2.57 -12.32
C LEU A 93 1.51 3.65 -11.46
N ILE A 94 2.30 3.29 -10.45
CA ILE A 94 3.05 4.27 -9.64
C ILE A 94 3.91 5.14 -10.55
N LYS A 95 4.71 4.51 -11.43
CA LYS A 95 5.59 5.22 -12.36
C LYS A 95 4.83 6.16 -13.29
N GLU A 96 3.70 5.72 -13.84
CA GLU A 96 2.88 6.54 -14.73
C GLU A 96 2.21 7.70 -13.99
N PHE A 97 1.66 7.46 -12.79
CA PHE A 97 1.07 8.53 -11.99
C PHE A 97 2.10 9.58 -11.55
N MET A 98 3.35 9.19 -11.27
CA MET A 98 4.45 10.12 -10.98
C MET A 98 4.75 11.04 -12.17
N GLN A 99 4.78 10.51 -13.39
CA GLN A 99 5.03 11.32 -14.60
C GLN A 99 3.89 12.28 -14.91
N LEU A 100 2.66 11.88 -14.59
CA LEU A 100 1.47 12.68 -14.81
C LEU A 100 1.25 13.75 -13.71
N ASP A 101 2.09 13.80 -12.67
CA ASP A 101 1.81 14.62 -11.50
C ASP A 101 1.96 16.11 -11.73
N SER A 102 0.81 16.76 -11.74
CA SER A 102 0.62 18.20 -11.91
C SER A 102 -0.04 18.83 -10.67
N GLY A 103 -0.17 18.07 -9.59
CA GLY A 103 -0.83 18.50 -8.35
C GLY A 103 -2.36 18.55 -8.45
N GLY A 104 -3.05 18.47 -7.31
CA GLY A 104 -4.50 18.69 -7.22
C GLY A 104 -5.39 17.52 -7.65
N ARG A 105 -4.85 16.31 -7.81
CA ARG A 105 -5.61 15.12 -8.24
C ARG A 105 -6.20 14.36 -7.05
N ILE A 106 -7.36 13.73 -7.27
CA ILE A 106 -8.02 12.87 -6.27
C ILE A 106 -7.19 11.61 -6.01
N LEU A 107 -6.59 11.07 -7.07
CA LEU A 107 -5.71 9.90 -7.06
C LEU A 107 -4.32 10.31 -7.54
N GLY A 108 -3.29 9.81 -6.87
CA GLY A 108 -1.91 10.06 -7.21
C GLY A 108 -0.95 9.16 -6.48
N VAL A 109 0.33 9.53 -6.47
CA VAL A 109 1.37 8.84 -5.72
C VAL A 109 1.66 9.60 -4.44
N LYS A 110 1.77 8.86 -3.33
CA LYS A 110 2.20 9.39 -2.05
C LYS A 110 3.56 8.80 -1.71
N GLU A 111 4.50 9.68 -1.32
CA GLU A 111 5.74 9.29 -0.66
C GLU A 111 5.44 8.92 0.80
N MET A 112 5.61 7.65 1.13
CA MET A 112 5.40 7.13 2.48
C MET A 112 6.55 7.54 3.39
N GLY A 113 6.23 8.02 4.59
CA GLY A 113 7.24 8.50 5.53
C GLY A 113 7.75 9.91 5.24
N ARG A 114 7.18 10.60 4.25
CA ARG A 114 7.52 11.98 3.95
C ARG A 114 6.96 12.93 5.01
N LEU A 115 7.82 13.80 5.52
CA LEU A 115 7.44 14.80 6.50
C LEU A 115 6.49 15.84 5.88
N LYS A 116 5.33 16.07 6.50
CA LYS A 116 4.45 17.17 6.09
C LYS A 116 4.95 18.49 6.64
N ARG A 117 5.09 19.49 5.76
CA ARG A 117 5.60 20.83 6.09
C ARG A 117 4.60 21.69 6.86
N LYS A 118 3.32 21.63 6.49
CA LYS A 118 2.26 22.48 7.02
C LYS A 118 2.17 22.49 8.56
N PRO A 119 2.17 21.34 9.28
CA PRO A 119 2.13 21.35 10.74
C PRO A 119 3.35 22.01 11.40
N LEU A 120 4.52 21.96 10.76
CA LEU A 120 5.73 22.62 11.25
C LEU A 120 5.68 24.13 10.99
N ASP A 121 5.19 24.54 9.81
CA ASP A 121 4.96 25.94 9.50
C ASP A 121 3.95 26.57 10.49
N GLU A 122 2.85 25.87 10.79
CA GLU A 122 1.84 26.28 11.77
C GLU A 122 2.41 26.36 13.19
N ALA A 123 3.17 25.35 13.62
CA ALA A 123 3.82 25.34 14.94
C ALA A 123 4.80 26.51 15.10
N CYS A 124 5.57 26.84 14.06
CA CYS A 124 6.47 27.99 14.10
C CYS A 124 5.74 29.32 14.06
N ALA A 125 4.70 29.44 13.23
CA ALA A 125 3.89 30.66 13.13
C ALA A 125 3.14 30.98 14.44
N ALA A 126 2.78 29.97 15.22
CA ALA A 126 2.15 30.16 16.53
C ALA A 126 3.09 30.73 17.61
N LYS A 127 4.41 30.57 17.45
CA LYS A 127 5.40 30.93 18.48
C LYS A 127 6.32 32.10 18.09
N LEU A 128 6.45 32.41 16.80
CA LEU A 128 7.44 33.36 16.30
C LEU A 128 6.83 34.40 15.35
N PRO A 129 7.44 35.60 15.23
CA PRO A 129 7.05 36.58 14.23
C PRO A 129 7.17 36.02 12.80
N PRO A 130 6.34 36.46 11.83
CA PRO A 130 6.25 35.83 10.51
C PRO A 130 7.58 35.64 9.76
N LYS A 131 8.48 36.63 9.82
CA LYS A 131 9.80 36.57 9.15
C LYS A 131 10.70 35.48 9.76
N GLU A 132 10.66 35.33 11.09
CA GLU A 132 11.44 34.34 11.81
C GLU A 132 10.79 32.96 11.75
N ALA A 133 9.46 32.89 11.88
CA ALA A 133 8.68 31.66 11.79
C ALA A 133 8.98 30.89 10.50
N LYS A 134 8.99 31.56 9.34
CA LYS A 134 9.29 30.93 8.04
C LYS A 134 10.71 30.36 7.98
N LYS A 135 11.69 31.11 8.49
CA LYS A 135 13.10 30.68 8.53
C LYS A 135 13.28 29.49 9.47
N THR A 136 12.68 29.55 10.66
CA THR A 136 12.75 28.51 11.67
C THR A 136 12.02 27.24 11.23
N ALA A 137 10.83 27.35 10.63
CA ALA A 137 10.10 26.21 10.09
C ALA A 137 10.88 25.50 8.99
N SER A 138 11.54 26.27 8.12
CA SER A 138 12.40 25.71 7.07
C SER A 138 13.60 24.94 7.66
N LYS A 139 14.27 25.52 8.66
CA LYS A 139 15.38 24.86 9.37
C LYS A 139 14.90 23.59 10.09
N LEU A 140 13.80 23.70 10.82
CA LEU A 140 13.20 22.61 11.57
C LEU A 140 12.86 21.44 10.64
N TYR A 141 12.20 21.74 9.51
CA TYR A 141 11.90 20.75 8.48
C TYR A 141 13.15 20.02 8.00
N THR A 142 14.20 20.75 7.61
CA THR A 142 15.46 20.14 7.13
C THR A 142 16.13 19.29 8.21
N THR A 143 16.18 19.76 9.45
CA THR A 143 16.76 19.01 10.57
C THR A 143 16.06 17.68 10.77
N TRP A 144 14.73 17.68 10.79
CA TRP A 144 13.96 16.46 10.98
C TRP A 144 13.99 15.54 9.76
N GLU A 145 13.94 16.09 8.56
CA GLU A 145 14.07 15.29 7.34
C GLU A 145 15.43 14.57 7.29
N ASN A 146 16.51 15.24 7.68
CA ASN A 146 17.83 14.61 7.78
C ASN A 146 17.89 13.54 8.88
N LEU A 147 17.22 13.77 10.01
CA LEU A 147 17.16 12.79 11.09
C LEU A 147 16.33 11.56 10.69
N LEU A 148 15.21 11.76 9.98
CA LEU A 148 14.41 10.70 9.38
C LEU A 148 15.13 9.96 8.25
N LYS A 149 16.18 10.52 7.67
CA LYS A 149 17.07 9.82 6.72
C LYS A 149 18.23 9.10 7.41
N ASN A 150 18.50 9.38 8.69
CA ASN A 150 19.62 8.80 9.42
C ASN A 150 19.26 7.41 9.99
N PRO A 151 19.82 6.30 9.47
CA PRO A 151 19.49 4.94 9.92
C PRO A 151 19.86 4.66 11.38
N SER A 152 20.79 5.43 11.96
CA SER A 152 21.23 5.27 13.35
C SER A 152 20.21 5.77 14.37
N TRP A 153 19.27 6.64 13.98
CA TRP A 153 18.20 7.08 14.87
C TRP A 153 16.95 6.23 14.64
N LYS A 154 16.67 5.32 15.57
CA LYS A 154 15.52 4.41 15.52
C LYS A 154 14.68 4.62 16.79
N PRO A 155 13.72 5.55 16.79
CA PRO A 155 12.84 5.82 17.92
C PRO A 155 11.74 4.74 18.00
N PHE A 156 12.15 3.48 18.12
CA PHE A 156 11.27 2.31 18.19
C PHE A 156 11.73 1.43 19.34
N LYS A 157 10.75 0.94 20.10
CA LYS A 157 10.97 -0.03 21.17
C LYS A 157 10.29 -1.34 20.80
N THR A 158 10.98 -2.43 21.13
CA THR A 158 10.41 -3.76 20.97
C THR A 158 9.46 -4.03 22.12
N VAL A 159 8.17 -4.17 21.82
CA VAL A 159 7.18 -4.58 22.82
C VAL A 159 7.04 -6.10 22.75
N VAL A 160 7.28 -6.76 23.88
CA VAL A 160 7.02 -8.19 24.03
C VAL A 160 5.52 -8.34 24.25
N ALA A 161 4.78 -8.71 23.20
CA ALA A 161 3.38 -9.09 23.32
C ALA A 161 3.29 -10.54 23.78
N GLY A 162 3.27 -10.77 25.10
CA GLY A 162 3.04 -12.09 25.67
C GLY A 162 3.15 -12.09 27.19
N ASP A 163 2.01 -12.23 27.84
CA ASP A 163 1.94 -12.80 29.19
C ASP A 163 1.95 -14.34 29.01
N ASP A 164 2.72 -15.05 29.83
CA ASP A 164 2.93 -16.51 29.85
C ASP A 164 3.78 -17.17 28.74
N HIS A 165 5.07 -17.34 29.08
CA HIS A 165 5.93 -18.53 29.06
C HIS A 165 5.81 -19.68 28.02
N HIS A 166 4.92 -19.70 27.03
CA HIS A 166 4.88 -20.80 26.04
C HIS A 166 4.29 -20.49 24.65
N LYS A 167 4.35 -19.24 24.17
CA LYS A 167 3.84 -18.91 22.83
C LYS A 167 4.71 -17.88 22.13
N SER A 168 5.11 -18.21 20.90
CA SER A 168 5.84 -17.38 19.93
C SER A 168 5.72 -15.87 20.18
N ILE A 169 6.77 -15.26 20.73
CA ILE A 169 6.85 -13.81 20.94
C ILE A 169 6.83 -13.14 19.56
N LEU A 170 5.70 -12.52 19.21
CA LEU A 170 5.65 -11.56 18.10
C LEU A 170 6.28 -10.27 18.63
N LEU A 171 7.53 -10.01 18.22
CA LEU A 171 8.21 -8.75 18.49
C LEU A 171 7.62 -7.70 17.56
N ASN A 172 6.74 -6.85 18.07
CA ASN A 172 6.29 -5.67 17.34
C ASN A 172 7.21 -4.49 17.68
N GLU A 173 7.67 -3.77 16.66
CA GLU A 173 8.37 -2.50 16.83
C GLU A 173 7.32 -1.39 16.94
N ASP A 174 7.05 -0.94 18.16
CA ASP A 174 6.23 0.24 18.40
C ASP A 174 7.11 1.49 18.48
N ILE A 175 6.56 2.65 18.13
CA ILE A 175 7.29 3.91 18.28
C ILE A 175 7.57 4.15 19.75
N ASP A 176 8.82 4.46 20.07
CA ASP A 176 9.18 4.91 21.39
C ASP A 176 8.72 6.36 21.57
N VAL A 177 7.49 6.50 22.08
CA VAL A 177 6.92 7.82 22.37
C VAL A 177 7.76 8.61 23.37
N ASP A 178 8.60 7.96 24.17
CA ASP A 178 9.46 8.59 25.17
C ASP A 178 10.85 8.97 24.61
N ASP A 179 11.10 8.79 23.30
CA ASP A 179 12.35 9.22 22.66
C ASP A 179 12.63 10.70 22.95
N ASP A 180 13.84 10.97 23.46
CA ASP A 180 14.27 12.29 23.92
C ASP A 180 14.07 13.38 22.85
N LYS A 181 14.31 13.05 21.57
CA LYS A 181 14.19 14.02 20.48
C LYS A 181 12.72 14.28 20.15
N LEU A 182 11.89 13.24 20.11
CA LEU A 182 10.44 13.39 19.92
C LEU A 182 9.80 14.19 21.05
N GLN A 183 10.19 13.93 22.30
CA GLN A 183 9.71 14.67 23.47
C GLN A 183 10.17 16.13 23.46
N GLU A 184 11.42 16.40 23.07
CA GLU A 184 11.91 17.77 22.90
C GLU A 184 11.12 18.51 21.81
N LEU A 185 10.80 17.85 20.68
CA LEU A 185 9.95 18.46 19.66
C LEU A 185 8.57 18.83 20.19
N LYS A 186 7.95 17.91 20.93
CA LYS A 186 6.62 18.10 21.50
C LYS A 186 6.61 19.25 22.49
N ARG A 187 7.63 19.35 23.36
CA ARG A 187 7.79 20.48 24.30
C ARG A 187 8.01 21.80 23.57
N THR A 188 8.90 21.82 22.59
CA THR A 188 9.37 23.06 21.96
C THR A 188 8.45 23.57 20.86
N TRP A 189 7.73 22.69 20.14
CA TRP A 189 6.89 23.07 19.00
C TRP A 189 5.44 22.57 19.11
N GLY A 190 5.11 21.75 20.10
CA GLY A 190 3.75 21.30 20.37
C GLY A 190 3.33 20.03 19.63
N GLU A 191 2.10 19.60 19.90
CA GLU A 191 1.55 18.32 19.45
C GLU A 191 1.48 18.18 17.92
N GLY A 192 1.21 19.28 17.20
CA GLY A 192 1.11 19.26 15.74
C GLY A 192 2.42 18.89 15.04
N ALA A 193 3.54 19.41 15.55
CA ALA A 193 4.88 19.09 15.07
C ALA A 193 5.28 17.65 15.43
N HIS A 194 4.97 17.23 16.66
CA HIS A 194 5.21 15.87 17.13
C HIS A 194 4.44 14.83 16.29
N ASN A 195 3.14 14.99 16.14
CA ASN A 195 2.27 14.04 15.45
C ASN A 195 2.60 13.91 13.95
N THR A 196 3.12 14.97 13.33
CA THR A 196 3.55 14.87 11.93
C THR A 196 4.76 13.95 11.75
N LEU A 197 5.68 13.91 12.72
CA LEU A 197 6.82 12.98 12.71
C LEU A 197 6.43 11.57 13.10
N VAL A 198 5.62 11.41 14.16
CA VAL A 198 5.13 10.09 14.56
C VAL A 198 4.43 9.42 13.39
N ARG A 199 3.56 10.14 12.67
CA ARG A 199 2.93 9.62 11.46
C ARG A 199 3.94 9.23 10.38
N ALA A 200 4.98 10.04 10.15
CA ALA A 200 6.02 9.70 9.19
C ALA A 200 6.79 8.43 9.60
N LEU A 201 7.08 8.26 10.89
CA LEU A 201 7.73 7.08 11.44
C LEU A 201 6.87 5.81 11.33
N VAL A 202 5.56 5.91 11.64
CA VAL A 202 4.60 4.80 11.41
C VAL A 202 4.56 4.42 9.93
N GLU A 203 4.44 5.41 9.05
CA GLU A 203 4.42 5.14 7.60
C GLU A 203 5.73 4.52 7.12
N MET A 204 6.88 4.80 7.75
CA MET A 204 8.14 4.11 7.41
C MET A 204 8.23 2.70 8.00
N SER A 205 7.64 2.45 9.17
CA SER A 205 7.64 1.13 9.80
C SER A 205 6.76 0.14 9.02
N GLU A 206 5.57 0.59 8.61
CA GLU A 206 4.61 -0.20 7.80
C GLU A 206 5.24 -0.76 6.52
N TYR A 207 6.17 -0.04 5.90
CA TYR A 207 6.82 -0.43 4.65
C TYR A 207 8.22 -1.00 4.84
N LYS A 208 8.61 -1.30 6.09
CA LYS A 208 9.97 -1.80 6.43
C LYS A 208 11.08 -0.87 5.94
N SER A 209 10.79 0.42 5.77
CA SER A 209 11.72 1.45 5.28
C SER A 209 12.61 2.02 6.39
N LEU A 210 12.38 1.67 7.66
CA LEU A 210 13.19 2.15 8.79
C LEU A 210 14.66 1.71 8.73
N GLY A 211 14.90 0.49 8.21
CA GLY A 211 16.24 -0.09 8.13
C GLY A 211 17.07 0.45 6.98
N ASN A 212 16.46 0.64 5.80
CA ASN A 212 17.15 1.03 4.57
C ASN A 212 16.93 2.51 4.18
N ARG A 213 16.00 3.21 4.85
CA ARG A 213 15.60 4.60 4.57
C ARG A 213 15.23 4.85 3.11
N THR A 214 14.75 3.80 2.44
CA THR A 214 14.29 3.90 1.05
C THR A 214 12.95 4.60 1.03
N ILE A 215 12.84 5.60 0.15
CA ILE A 215 11.58 6.28 -0.12
C ILE A 215 10.65 5.29 -0.82
N THR A 216 9.54 4.97 -0.17
CA THR A 216 8.52 4.10 -0.74
C THR A 216 7.39 4.93 -1.31
N TYR A 217 6.98 4.58 -2.52
CA TYR A 217 5.88 5.23 -3.23
C TYR A 217 4.66 4.32 -3.20
N GLU A 218 3.50 4.88 -2.88
CA GLU A 218 2.24 4.14 -2.83
C GLU A 218 1.15 4.87 -3.63
N LEU A 219 0.29 4.11 -4.30
CA LEU A 219 -0.91 4.65 -4.93
C LEU A 219 -1.87 5.11 -3.84
N TRP A 220 -2.29 6.38 -3.90
CA TRP A 220 -3.04 7.01 -2.81
C TRP A 220 -4.28 7.74 -3.31
N ASN A 221 -5.38 7.53 -2.60
CA ASN A 221 -6.61 8.30 -2.76
C ASN A 221 -6.60 9.44 -1.73
N PHE A 222 -6.27 10.65 -2.18
CA PHE A 222 -6.17 11.82 -1.31
C PHE A 222 -7.53 12.30 -0.79
N LYS A 223 -8.63 12.00 -1.51
CA LYS A 223 -9.98 12.31 -1.06
C LYS A 223 -10.43 11.35 0.05
N ALA A 224 -10.15 10.06 -0.10
CA ALA A 224 -10.52 9.04 0.88
C ALA A 224 -9.50 8.90 2.03
N GLY A 225 -8.29 9.44 1.88
CA GLY A 225 -7.25 9.36 2.91
C GLY A 225 -6.69 7.96 3.11
N ARG A 226 -6.72 7.10 2.09
CA ARG A 226 -6.25 5.71 2.14
C ARG A 226 -5.49 5.29 0.88
N LYS A 227 -4.84 4.12 0.93
CA LYS A 227 -4.28 3.47 -0.25
C LYS A 227 -5.36 3.32 -1.32
N ALA A 228 -4.98 3.64 -2.56
CA ALA A 228 -5.83 3.41 -3.72
C ALA A 228 -5.69 1.97 -4.19
N THR A 229 -6.81 1.38 -4.60
CA THR A 229 -6.81 0.09 -5.27
C THR A 229 -6.34 0.25 -6.72
N THR A 230 -5.77 -0.81 -7.30
CA THR A 230 -5.36 -0.83 -8.71
C THR A 230 -6.54 -0.53 -9.63
N ILE A 231 -7.74 -1.03 -9.28
CA ILE A 231 -8.99 -0.78 -10.02
C ILE A 231 -9.33 0.72 -10.01
N GLU A 232 -9.35 1.38 -8.85
CA GLU A 232 -9.62 2.82 -8.74
C GLU A 232 -8.65 3.63 -9.61
N CYS A 233 -7.37 3.26 -9.64
CA CYS A 233 -6.36 3.92 -10.46
C CYS A 233 -6.59 3.74 -11.96
N VAL A 234 -6.91 2.53 -12.42
CA VAL A 234 -7.18 2.23 -13.84
C VAL A 234 -8.45 2.94 -14.31
N GLU A 235 -9.53 2.91 -13.52
CA GLU A 235 -10.77 3.62 -13.82
C GLU A 235 -10.54 5.13 -13.93
N TYR A 236 -9.77 5.69 -13.00
CA TYR A 236 -9.41 7.09 -13.01
C TYR A 236 -8.64 7.47 -14.29
N MET A 237 -7.60 6.71 -14.64
CA MET A 237 -6.82 6.96 -15.87
C MET A 237 -7.70 6.86 -17.13
N SER A 238 -8.57 5.85 -17.22
CA SER A 238 -9.50 5.68 -18.33
C SER A 238 -10.43 6.88 -18.46
N ASN A 239 -10.97 7.37 -17.34
CA ASN A 239 -11.85 8.54 -17.35
C ASN A 239 -11.11 9.83 -17.76
N GLN A 240 -9.88 10.04 -17.26
CA GLN A 240 -9.05 11.18 -17.67
C GLN A 240 -8.75 11.15 -19.18
N ALA A 241 -8.42 9.99 -19.75
CA ALA A 241 -8.18 9.83 -21.19
C ALA A 241 -9.43 10.13 -22.04
N LYS A 242 -10.62 9.69 -21.59
CA LYS A 242 -11.90 10.02 -22.24
C LYS A 242 -12.17 11.53 -22.23
N GLN A 243 -11.89 12.21 -21.12
CA GLN A 243 -12.08 13.66 -21.02
C GLN A 243 -11.12 14.42 -21.93
N LEU A 244 -9.83 14.05 -21.96
CA LEU A 244 -8.83 14.67 -22.82
C LEU A 244 -9.13 14.46 -24.31
N SER A 245 -9.55 13.26 -24.71
CA SER A 245 -9.93 12.97 -26.09
C SER A 245 -11.18 13.73 -26.52
N ALA A 246 -12.20 13.84 -25.66
CA ALA A 246 -13.38 14.67 -25.92
C ALA A 246 -13.02 16.16 -26.04
N ALA A 247 -12.15 16.68 -25.18
CA ALA A 247 -11.68 18.05 -25.23
C ALA A 247 -10.91 18.36 -26.52
N ARG A 248 -10.04 17.44 -26.97
CA ARG A 248 -9.30 17.57 -28.23
C ARG A 248 -10.24 17.65 -29.44
N ARG A 249 -11.25 16.78 -29.50
CA ARG A 249 -12.26 16.80 -30.58
C ARG A 249 -13.00 18.13 -30.68
N ARG A 250 -13.38 18.72 -29.53
CA ARG A 250 -14.06 20.03 -29.51
C ARG A 250 -13.17 21.18 -30.00
N LYS A 251 -11.86 21.11 -29.77
CA LYS A 251 -10.90 22.13 -30.22
C LYS A 251 -10.60 22.06 -31.73
N THR A 252 -10.66 20.87 -32.33
CA THR A 252 -10.45 20.69 -33.78
C THR A 252 -11.69 21.03 -34.62
N CYS A 253 -12.87 21.11 -33.99
CA CYS A 253 -14.12 21.53 -34.65
C CYS A 253 -14.46 23.02 -34.51
N ARG A 254 -13.59 23.81 -33.88
CA ARG A 254 -13.67 25.28 -33.84
C ARG A 254 -12.60 25.86 -34.76
#